data_AF-A0AAU2AAM9-F1
#
_entry.id   AF-A0AAU2AAM9-F1
#
_cell.length_a   1.000
_cell.length_b   1.000
_cell.length_c   1.000
_cell.angle_alpha   90.00
_cell.angle_beta   90.00
_cell.angle_gamma   90.00
#
_symmetry.space_group_name_H-M   'P 1'
#
loop_
_entity.id
_entity.type
_entity.pdbx_description
1 polymer ?
#
loop_
_entity_poly.entity_id
_entity_poly.type
_entity_poly.pdbx_seq_one_letter_code
_entity_poly.pdbx_strand_id
1 'polypeptide(L)'
;MTTDHEGVRELLAAWAFGALQPGDEQAVRPHLAECAVCAAEAERLRETVRLLDGPSSGVSSEGSAVSLNGSAPARAPEAGGVLALALRSRRPAAVPGIAPHAAPYAAAVSGLQALLRELDGGDGEDGHRNSAWGTPVVHDWDVHDTVAHLLAADEPLALRLGLDPSVPGAASPAEEAADWADAWAVRTAEVIAHEQRREPGETVAAWAAQAAALLATPEARDPELASIATTLMGARLPVADHFTVRAFEVWIHTDDIGRALGLAVPPPPEPHLWRLVHLAVRILGTALGPDAPPVLFAVTGGAEEWVLGSEDEPVRAELVLDPVDFCLLVGGRYAPDEVPRGETGDREAARNVLERAAALSWL
;
A
#
# COMPACT_ATOMS: atom_id res chain seq x y z
N MET A 1 -13.21 39.67 16.68
CA MET A 1 -14.21 38.68 17.15
C MET A 1 -13.46 37.77 18.08
N THR A 2 -13.77 37.82 19.37
CA THR A 2 -13.20 36.94 20.39
C THR A 2 -13.55 35.51 19.99
N THR A 3 -12.54 34.69 19.75
CA THR A 3 -12.72 33.24 19.55
C THR A 3 -13.47 32.69 20.75
N ASP A 4 -14.60 32.03 20.49
CA ASP A 4 -15.46 31.51 21.54
C ASP A 4 -14.70 30.45 22.33
N HIS A 5 -14.62 30.64 23.65
CA HIS A 5 -13.87 29.77 24.55
C HIS A 5 -14.36 28.33 24.44
N GLU A 6 -15.66 28.12 24.27
CA GLU A 6 -16.26 26.80 24.12
C GLU A 6 -15.85 26.12 22.81
N GLY A 7 -15.84 26.88 21.69
CA GLY A 7 -15.38 26.37 20.40
C GLY A 7 -13.91 25.94 20.41
N VAL A 8 -13.04 26.63 21.15
CA VAL A 8 -11.64 26.19 21.30
C VAL A 8 -11.54 24.91 22.13
N ARG A 9 -12.39 24.72 23.15
CA ARG A 9 -12.40 23.49 23.96
C ARG A 9 -12.75 22.25 23.14
N GLU A 10 -13.73 22.35 22.25
CA GLU A 10 -14.12 21.26 21.34
C GLU A 10 -12.96 20.84 20.40
N LEU A 11 -12.05 21.76 20.10
CA LEU A 11 -10.92 21.55 19.18
C LEU A 11 -9.63 21.06 19.88
N LEU A 12 -9.56 21.04 21.22
CA LEU A 12 -8.33 20.69 21.94
C LEU A 12 -7.89 19.24 21.75
N ALA A 13 -8.83 18.32 21.57
CA ALA A 13 -8.52 16.92 21.27
C ALA A 13 -7.85 16.81 19.89
N ALA A 14 -8.47 17.36 18.85
CA ALA A 14 -7.89 17.40 17.50
C ALA A 14 -6.51 18.10 17.49
N TRP A 15 -6.36 19.18 18.25
CA TRP A 15 -5.06 19.86 18.42
C TRP A 15 -4.01 18.97 19.09
N ALA A 16 -4.38 18.20 20.12
CA ALA A 16 -3.48 17.30 20.83
C ALA A 16 -2.98 16.15 19.95
N PHE A 17 -3.83 15.64 19.04
CA PHE A 17 -3.49 14.64 18.03
C PHE A 17 -2.82 15.23 16.77
N GLY A 18 -2.63 16.56 16.69
CA GLY A 18 -2.08 17.21 15.50
C GLY A 18 -2.99 17.14 14.26
N ALA A 19 -4.29 16.93 14.46
CA ALA A 19 -5.30 16.68 13.42
C ALA A 19 -6.19 17.91 13.12
N LEU A 20 -5.75 19.12 13.47
CA LEU A 20 -6.51 20.34 13.16
C LEU A 20 -6.45 20.70 11.68
N GLN A 21 -7.58 21.19 11.17
CA GLN A 21 -7.62 21.82 9.85
C GLN A 21 -6.88 23.17 9.88
N PRO A 22 -6.28 23.62 8.75
CA PRO A 22 -5.53 24.88 8.70
C PRO A 22 -6.31 26.14 9.08
N GLY A 23 -7.64 26.12 8.95
CA GLY A 23 -8.53 27.20 9.38
C GLY A 23 -8.67 27.30 10.90
N ASP A 24 -8.65 26.15 11.59
CA ASP A 24 -8.86 26.06 13.04
C ASP A 24 -7.56 26.32 13.82
N GLU A 25 -6.40 25.99 13.24
CA GLU A 25 -5.10 26.32 13.84
C GLU A 25 -4.91 27.82 14.12
N GLN A 26 -5.47 28.66 13.24
CA GLN A 26 -5.40 30.12 13.34
C GLN A 26 -6.26 30.66 14.49
N ALA A 27 -7.25 29.90 14.96
CA ALA A 27 -8.08 30.25 16.12
C ALA A 27 -7.53 29.66 17.43
N VAL A 28 -7.06 28.42 17.40
CA VAL A 28 -6.63 27.69 18.61
C VAL A 28 -5.29 28.22 19.15
N ARG A 29 -4.28 28.45 18.30
CA ARG A 29 -2.93 28.85 18.78
C ARG A 29 -2.93 30.21 19.51
N PRO A 30 -3.58 31.28 19.00
CA PRO A 30 -3.67 32.55 19.73
C PRO A 30 -4.43 32.42 21.06
N HIS A 31 -5.52 31.66 21.07
CA HIS A 31 -6.33 31.47 22.29
C HIS A 31 -5.58 30.72 23.39
N LEU A 32 -4.79 29.70 23.05
CA LEU A 32 -3.95 28.98 24.02
C LEU A 32 -2.86 29.88 24.64
N ALA A 33 -2.42 30.93 23.94
CA ALA A 33 -1.50 31.91 24.50
C ALA A 33 -2.15 32.85 25.52
N GLU A 34 -3.48 33.06 25.41
CA GLU A 34 -4.23 34.02 26.23
C GLU A 34 -5.05 33.33 27.34
N CYS A 35 -5.37 32.03 27.20
CA CYS A 35 -6.21 31.29 28.13
C CYS A 35 -5.45 30.14 28.83
N ALA A 36 -5.05 30.38 30.08
CA ALA A 36 -4.32 29.40 30.89
C ALA A 36 -5.08 28.08 31.13
N VAL A 37 -6.42 28.12 31.17
CA VAL A 37 -7.26 26.93 31.40
C VAL A 37 -7.20 26.00 30.19
N CYS A 38 -7.42 26.53 28.99
CA CYS A 38 -7.33 25.76 27.75
C CYS A 38 -5.90 25.28 27.49
N ALA A 39 -4.88 26.09 27.81
CA ALA A 39 -3.48 25.67 27.70
C ALA A 39 -3.16 24.45 28.59
N ALA A 40 -3.63 24.47 29.85
CA ALA A 40 -3.43 23.35 30.76
C ALA A 40 -4.20 22.10 30.33
N GLU A 41 -5.41 22.24 29.77
CA GLU A 41 -6.18 21.13 29.22
C GLU A 41 -5.52 20.52 27.98
N ALA A 42 -5.01 21.38 27.08
CA ALA A 42 -4.31 20.98 25.88
C ALA A 42 -3.01 20.21 26.20
N GLU A 43 -2.24 20.62 27.23
CA GLU A 43 -1.04 19.88 27.64
C GLU A 43 -1.38 18.52 28.28
N ARG A 44 -2.43 18.43 29.10
CA ARG A 44 -2.90 17.14 29.64
C ARG A 44 -3.33 16.17 28.53
N LEU A 45 -4.02 16.68 27.51
CA LEU A 45 -4.39 15.87 26.35
C LEU A 45 -3.16 15.42 25.57
N ARG A 46 -2.15 16.28 25.36
CA ARG A 46 -0.88 15.88 24.76
C ARG A 46 -0.12 14.84 25.58
N GLU A 47 -0.11 14.96 26.89
CA GLU A 47 0.47 13.95 27.77
C GLU A 47 -0.28 12.62 27.65
N THR A 48 -1.60 12.65 27.53
CA THR A 48 -2.42 11.46 27.29
C THR A 48 -2.11 10.83 25.94
N VAL A 49 -1.97 11.63 24.88
CA VAL A 49 -1.53 11.17 23.55
C VAL A 49 -0.14 10.54 23.62
N ARG A 50 0.83 11.18 24.31
CA ARG A 50 2.17 10.61 24.53
C ARG A 50 2.15 9.27 25.28
N LEU A 51 1.25 9.10 26.25
CA LEU A 51 1.09 7.84 26.98
C LEU A 51 0.46 6.74 26.10
N LEU A 52 -0.46 7.11 25.20
CA LEU A 52 -1.05 6.20 24.21
C LEU A 52 -0.03 5.83 23.11
N ASP A 53 0.86 6.75 22.75
CA ASP A 53 1.91 6.56 21.74
C ASP A 53 3.13 5.75 22.26
N GLY A 54 3.18 5.46 23.56
CA GLY A 54 4.28 4.73 24.20
C GLY A 54 5.53 5.60 24.47
N PRO A 55 6.49 5.11 25.29
CA PRO A 55 7.61 5.94 25.74
C PRO A 55 8.61 6.24 24.61
N SER A 56 8.69 7.51 24.22
CA SER A 56 9.79 8.07 23.43
C SER A 56 11.12 7.93 24.18
N SER A 57 12.05 7.15 23.65
CA SER A 57 13.40 7.01 24.22
C SER A 57 14.21 8.30 24.07
N GLY A 58 14.52 8.93 25.21
CA GLY A 58 15.31 10.17 25.29
C GLY A 58 15.73 10.52 26.73
N VAL A 59 16.47 9.62 27.36
CA VAL A 59 17.55 9.83 28.37
C VAL A 59 17.38 10.92 29.47
N SER A 60 17.08 10.41 30.67
CA SER A 60 17.61 10.75 32.01
C SER A 60 17.18 12.03 32.76
N SER A 61 16.43 11.85 33.87
CA SER A 61 17.01 11.79 35.23
C SER A 61 15.99 11.36 36.30
N GLU A 62 16.37 10.29 37.03
CA GLU A 62 16.06 9.95 38.43
C GLU A 62 14.62 9.78 38.96
N GLY A 63 14.34 8.57 39.45
CA GLY A 63 13.66 8.40 40.74
C GLY A 63 12.52 7.38 40.83
N SER A 64 12.86 6.21 41.39
CA SER A 64 12.00 5.36 42.25
C SER A 64 11.11 4.28 41.61
N ALA A 65 11.42 3.05 42.03
CA ALA A 65 10.76 1.79 41.71
C ALA A 65 9.51 1.53 42.57
N VAL A 66 8.55 0.75 42.03
CA VAL A 66 7.84 -0.33 42.75
C VAL A 66 7.43 -1.42 41.73
N SER A 67 7.81 -2.66 42.01
CA SER A 67 7.43 -3.89 41.28
C SER A 67 6.01 -4.37 41.60
N LEU A 68 5.34 -5.04 40.65
CA LEU A 68 4.57 -6.26 40.92
C LEU A 68 4.60 -7.21 39.70
N ASN A 69 4.95 -8.48 39.96
CA ASN A 69 5.06 -9.58 39.01
C ASN A 69 3.69 -10.11 38.54
N GLY A 70 3.61 -10.53 37.27
CA GLY A 70 2.56 -11.38 36.71
C GLY A 70 2.97 -11.91 35.32
N SER A 71 3.22 -13.22 35.22
CA SER A 71 3.87 -13.94 34.12
C SER A 71 3.13 -13.93 32.76
N ALA A 72 3.85 -13.52 31.69
CA ALA A 72 4.07 -14.12 30.35
C ALA A 72 2.90 -14.70 29.50
N PRO A 73 2.97 -14.67 28.13
CA PRO A 73 4.21 -14.66 27.36
C PRO A 73 4.49 -13.40 26.53
N ALA A 74 5.80 -13.14 26.46
CA ALA A 74 6.49 -12.15 25.69
C ALA A 74 6.05 -12.11 24.23
N ARG A 75 5.57 -10.94 23.77
CA ARG A 75 5.86 -10.49 22.41
C ARG A 75 7.26 -9.87 22.44
N ALA A 76 8.13 -10.32 21.54
CA ALA A 76 9.47 -9.76 21.35
C ALA A 76 9.40 -8.26 21.02
N PRO A 77 10.43 -7.47 21.39
CA PRO A 77 10.39 -6.01 21.29
C PRO A 77 10.70 -5.51 19.86
N GLU A 78 9.89 -4.54 19.44
CA GLU A 78 10.26 -3.31 18.71
C GLU A 78 11.54 -3.33 17.84
N ALA A 79 11.53 -4.06 16.73
CA ALA A 79 12.47 -3.82 15.62
C ALA A 79 11.88 -2.90 14.53
N GLY A 80 10.57 -2.61 14.56
CA GLY A 80 9.86 -1.85 13.51
C GLY A 80 9.75 -0.34 13.72
N GLY A 81 10.21 0.19 14.86
CA GLY A 81 9.92 1.57 15.28
C GLY A 81 10.55 2.64 14.38
N VAL A 82 11.83 2.50 14.05
CA VAL A 82 12.58 3.53 13.29
C VAL A 82 12.24 3.48 11.79
N LEU A 83 12.04 2.29 11.21
CA LEU A 83 11.69 2.12 9.80
C LEU A 83 10.27 2.60 9.50
N ALA A 84 9.28 2.17 10.30
CA ALA A 84 7.92 2.64 10.11
C ALA A 84 7.82 4.15 10.37
N LEU A 85 8.61 4.71 11.30
CA LEU A 85 8.72 6.16 11.47
C LEU A 85 9.42 6.83 10.27
N ALA A 86 10.50 6.27 9.72
CA ALA A 86 11.22 6.83 8.58
C ALA A 86 10.43 6.74 7.27
N LEU A 87 9.68 5.67 7.04
CA LEU A 87 8.77 5.50 5.91
C LEU A 87 7.53 6.41 6.06
N ARG A 88 6.99 6.58 7.27
CA ARG A 88 5.90 7.53 7.54
C ARG A 88 6.34 9.00 7.47
N SER A 89 7.57 9.31 7.90
CA SER A 89 8.09 10.69 7.94
C SER A 89 8.64 11.15 6.60
N ARG A 90 9.05 10.23 5.72
CA ARG A 90 9.41 10.55 4.34
C ARG A 90 8.13 10.64 3.51
N ARG A 91 7.52 11.82 3.49
CA ARG A 91 6.70 12.20 2.34
C ARG A 91 7.62 12.02 1.11
N PRO A 92 7.31 11.11 0.16
CA PRO A 92 8.15 10.96 -1.01
C PRO A 92 8.28 12.35 -1.64
N ALA A 93 9.50 12.86 -1.76
CA ALA A 93 9.70 14.09 -2.49
C ALA A 93 9.10 13.86 -3.87
N ALA A 94 8.10 14.66 -4.25
CA ALA A 94 7.46 14.52 -5.55
C ALA A 94 8.57 14.56 -6.61
N VAL A 95 8.79 13.43 -7.29
CA VAL A 95 9.82 13.34 -8.32
C VAL A 95 9.43 14.35 -9.39
N PRO A 96 10.25 15.39 -9.66
CA PRO A 96 9.85 16.46 -10.55
C PRO A 96 9.46 15.91 -11.93
N GLY A 97 8.29 16.32 -12.41
CA GLY A 97 7.80 15.96 -13.74
C GLY A 97 7.07 14.62 -13.84
N ILE A 98 6.91 13.86 -12.75
CA ILE A 98 6.03 12.68 -12.75
C ILE A 98 4.56 13.13 -12.66
N ALA A 99 3.72 12.62 -13.57
CA ALA A 99 2.30 12.93 -13.60
C ALA A 99 1.54 12.21 -12.47
N PRO A 100 0.36 12.72 -12.04
CA PRO A 100 -0.39 12.16 -10.92
C PRO A 100 -0.73 10.67 -11.04
N HIS A 101 -0.93 10.12 -12.24
CA HIS A 101 -1.23 8.69 -12.42
C HIS A 101 -0.03 7.77 -12.19
N ALA A 102 1.20 8.26 -12.38
CA ALA A 102 2.43 7.49 -12.19
C ALA A 102 3.07 7.73 -10.79
N ALA A 103 2.60 8.75 -10.05
CA ALA A 103 3.08 9.05 -8.71
C ALA A 103 2.93 7.90 -7.69
N PRO A 104 1.84 7.10 -7.68
CA PRO A 104 1.74 5.92 -6.84
C PRO A 104 2.84 4.90 -7.11
N TYR A 105 3.16 4.65 -8.39
CA TYR A 105 4.21 3.69 -8.77
C TYR A 105 5.59 4.18 -8.34
N ALA A 106 5.90 5.46 -8.56
CA ALA A 106 7.15 6.05 -8.09
C ALA A 106 7.33 5.95 -6.57
N ALA A 107 6.25 6.16 -5.81
CA ALA A 107 6.25 6.03 -4.36
C ALA A 107 6.43 4.57 -3.91
N ALA A 108 5.72 3.62 -4.53
CA ALA A 108 5.84 2.20 -4.23
C ALA A 108 7.25 1.67 -4.51
N VAL A 109 7.84 2.03 -5.67
CA VAL A 109 9.24 1.70 -6.01
C VAL A 109 10.21 2.26 -4.97
N SER A 110 10.02 3.52 -4.56
CA SER A 110 10.86 4.13 -3.52
C SER A 110 10.74 3.43 -2.17
N GLY A 111 9.53 2.95 -1.84
CA GLY A 111 9.23 2.17 -0.63
C GLY A 111 9.95 0.84 -0.63
N LEU A 112 9.82 0.05 -1.69
CA LEU A 112 10.52 -1.23 -1.81
C LEU A 112 12.03 -1.06 -1.80
N GLN A 113 12.58 -0.08 -2.54
CA GLN A 113 14.01 0.23 -2.49
C GLN A 113 14.48 0.59 -1.07
N ALA A 114 13.64 1.23 -0.26
CA ALA A 114 13.97 1.54 1.12
C ALA A 114 14.00 0.29 2.00
N LEU A 115 13.03 -0.62 1.83
CA LEU A 115 12.99 -1.90 2.52
C LEU A 115 14.21 -2.77 2.15
N LEU A 116 14.53 -2.91 0.87
CA LEU A 116 15.63 -3.77 0.40
C LEU A 116 17.01 -3.28 0.86
N ARG A 117 17.22 -1.96 0.98
CA ARG A 117 18.48 -1.40 1.51
C ARG A 117 18.77 -1.79 2.96
N GLU A 118 17.75 -2.10 3.76
CA GLU A 118 17.94 -2.63 5.12
C GLU A 118 18.50 -4.06 5.09
N LEU A 119 18.21 -4.83 4.02
CA LEU A 119 18.76 -6.17 3.83
C LEU A 119 20.25 -6.10 3.47
N ASP A 120 20.64 -5.14 2.64
CA ASP A 120 22.05 -5.02 2.25
C ASP A 120 22.95 -4.42 3.36
N GLY A 121 22.35 -3.74 4.36
CA GLY A 121 23.08 -3.14 5.48
C GLY A 121 23.41 -4.10 6.64
N GLY A 122 22.88 -5.33 6.60
CA GLY A 122 23.10 -6.36 7.61
C GLY A 122 24.20 -7.33 7.21
N ASP A 123 25.47 -6.89 7.25
CA ASP A 123 26.56 -7.85 7.36
C ASP A 123 26.35 -8.60 8.68
N GLY A 124 25.93 -9.86 8.63
CA GLY A 124 25.87 -10.69 9.83
C GLY A 124 27.24 -10.65 10.52
N GLU A 125 27.27 -10.57 11.84
CA GLU A 125 28.53 -10.50 12.64
C GLU A 125 29.52 -11.64 12.30
N ASP A 126 29.06 -12.69 11.61
CA ASP A 126 29.83 -13.87 11.22
C ASP A 126 30.12 -14.00 9.71
N GLY A 127 29.93 -12.96 8.89
CA GLY A 127 30.29 -12.95 7.46
C GLY A 127 29.50 -13.95 6.59
N HIS A 128 28.36 -14.44 7.09
CA HIS A 128 27.42 -15.24 6.32
C HIS A 128 26.51 -14.31 5.51
N ARG A 129 26.27 -14.64 4.22
CA ARG A 129 25.31 -13.95 3.34
C ARG A 129 24.03 -13.69 4.13
N ASN A 130 23.51 -12.47 4.07
CA ASN A 130 22.30 -12.11 4.81
C ASN A 130 21.20 -13.14 4.50
N SER A 131 20.84 -13.93 5.51
CA SER A 131 19.85 -15.01 5.40
C SER A 131 18.46 -14.50 5.04
N ALA A 132 18.23 -13.18 5.17
CA ALA A 132 16.96 -12.56 4.88
C ALA A 132 16.50 -12.76 3.41
N TRP A 133 17.43 -12.84 2.45
CA TRP A 133 17.08 -13.00 1.03
C TRP A 133 16.37 -14.32 0.72
N GLY A 134 16.71 -15.38 1.45
CA GLY A 134 16.05 -16.69 1.33
C GLY A 134 14.82 -16.86 2.23
N THR A 135 14.32 -15.78 2.85
CA THR A 135 13.12 -15.83 3.70
C THR A 135 11.90 -16.07 2.82
N PRO A 136 11.09 -17.11 3.07
CA PRO A 136 9.84 -17.34 2.34
C PRO A 136 8.86 -16.17 2.53
N VAL A 137 8.22 -15.75 1.43
CA VAL A 137 7.30 -14.60 1.37
C VAL A 137 5.89 -15.07 1.02
N VAL A 138 5.67 -15.49 -0.23
CA VAL A 138 4.35 -15.88 -0.79
C VAL A 138 4.56 -16.75 -2.02
N HIS A 139 3.58 -17.56 -2.44
CA HIS A 139 3.66 -18.39 -3.66
C HIS A 139 4.89 -19.32 -3.75
N ASP A 140 5.38 -19.79 -2.60
CA ASP A 140 6.66 -20.52 -2.45
C ASP A 140 7.92 -19.74 -2.88
N TRP A 141 7.78 -18.42 -3.10
CA TRP A 141 8.86 -17.49 -3.39
C TRP A 141 9.51 -17.00 -2.11
N ASP A 142 10.83 -16.81 -2.16
CA ASP A 142 11.55 -16.04 -1.16
C ASP A 142 11.62 -14.54 -1.52
N VAL A 143 12.38 -13.74 -0.76
CA VAL A 143 12.52 -12.31 -1.01
C VAL A 143 13.18 -12.05 -2.37
N HIS A 144 14.18 -12.85 -2.75
CA HIS A 144 14.86 -12.70 -4.04
C HIS A 144 13.90 -13.01 -5.20
N ASP A 145 13.18 -14.13 -5.11
CA ASP A 145 12.17 -14.54 -6.08
C ASP A 145 11.05 -13.50 -6.22
N THR A 146 10.63 -12.87 -5.12
CA THR A 146 9.61 -11.80 -5.14
C THR A 146 10.09 -10.57 -5.93
N VAL A 147 11.35 -10.17 -5.78
CA VAL A 147 11.92 -9.06 -6.59
C VAL A 147 12.06 -9.46 -8.06
N ALA A 148 12.44 -10.70 -8.34
CA ALA A 148 12.49 -11.22 -9.70
C ALA A 148 11.09 -11.29 -10.35
N HIS A 149 10.06 -11.66 -9.59
CA HIS A 149 8.68 -11.57 -10.04
C HIS A 149 8.31 -10.13 -10.41
N LEU A 150 8.60 -9.14 -9.57
CA LEU A 150 8.31 -7.73 -9.88
C LEU A 150 9.02 -7.23 -11.15
N LEU A 151 10.23 -7.74 -11.43
CA LEU A 151 10.93 -7.49 -12.70
C LEU A 151 10.19 -8.10 -13.90
N ALA A 152 9.71 -9.34 -13.78
CA ALA A 152 8.85 -9.95 -14.79
C ALA A 152 7.56 -9.13 -14.97
N ALA A 153 7.05 -8.59 -13.85
CA ALA A 153 5.73 -8.02 -13.81
C ALA A 153 5.61 -6.64 -14.46
N ASP A 154 6.71 -5.89 -14.46
CA ASP A 154 6.84 -4.60 -15.15
C ASP A 154 7.13 -4.77 -16.66
N GLU A 155 7.54 -5.96 -17.10
CA GLU A 155 8.00 -6.23 -18.47
C GLU A 155 6.95 -5.97 -19.57
N PRO A 156 5.66 -6.36 -19.43
CA PRO A 156 4.67 -6.08 -20.48
C PRO A 156 4.47 -4.58 -20.73
N LEU A 157 4.47 -3.78 -19.66
CA LEU A 157 4.36 -2.32 -19.78
C LEU A 157 5.64 -1.75 -20.38
N ALA A 158 6.81 -2.21 -19.95
CA ALA A 158 8.10 -1.77 -20.48
C ALA A 158 8.20 -2.01 -22.00
N LEU A 159 7.89 -3.21 -22.46
CA LEU A 159 7.87 -3.56 -23.88
C LEU A 159 6.84 -2.73 -24.65
N ARG A 160 5.64 -2.52 -24.09
CA ARG A 160 4.60 -1.71 -24.74
C ARG A 160 5.04 -0.27 -24.96
N LEU A 161 5.85 0.28 -24.05
CA LEU A 161 6.40 1.63 -24.12
C LEU A 161 7.74 1.71 -24.86
N GLY A 162 8.16 0.62 -25.52
CA GLY A 162 9.35 0.58 -26.36
C GLY A 162 10.68 0.51 -25.60
N LEU A 163 10.66 0.05 -24.35
CA LEU A 163 11.86 -0.20 -23.56
C LEU A 163 12.43 -1.58 -23.88
N ASP A 164 13.76 -1.70 -23.85
CA ASP A 164 14.44 -2.98 -23.99
C ASP A 164 14.17 -3.87 -22.76
N PRO A 165 13.99 -5.18 -22.95
CA PRO A 165 13.78 -6.10 -21.84
C PRO A 165 15.05 -6.28 -21.01
N SER A 166 14.89 -6.30 -19.68
CA SER A 166 15.99 -6.57 -18.75
C SER A 166 16.45 -8.03 -18.77
N VAL A 167 15.56 -8.97 -19.12
CA VAL A 167 15.82 -10.41 -19.14
C VAL A 167 15.58 -10.97 -20.54
N PRO A 168 16.50 -11.79 -21.11
CA PRO A 168 16.32 -12.40 -22.42
C PRO A 168 15.02 -13.22 -22.53
N GLY A 169 14.52 -13.38 -23.76
CA GLY A 169 13.31 -14.16 -24.04
C GLY A 169 12.01 -13.40 -23.83
N ALA A 170 12.08 -12.15 -23.35
CA ALA A 170 10.95 -11.25 -23.30
C ALA A 170 10.33 -11.08 -24.70
N ALA A 171 9.03 -11.33 -24.79
CA ALA A 171 8.26 -11.07 -25.99
C ALA A 171 7.02 -10.28 -25.58
N SER A 172 6.59 -9.35 -26.43
CA SER A 172 5.28 -8.75 -26.24
C SER A 172 4.25 -9.87 -26.26
N PRO A 173 3.39 -9.99 -25.23
CA PRO A 173 2.27 -10.92 -25.29
C PRO A 173 1.51 -10.63 -26.58
N ALA A 174 1.21 -11.66 -27.37
CA ALA A 174 0.29 -11.47 -28.48
C ALA A 174 -1.00 -10.87 -27.89
N GLU A 175 -1.53 -9.81 -28.51
CA GLU A 175 -2.73 -9.09 -28.02
C GLU A 175 -3.96 -10.03 -27.86
N GLU A 176 -3.87 -11.25 -28.39
CA GLU A 176 -4.89 -12.29 -28.48
C GLU A 176 -4.48 -13.64 -27.84
N ALA A 177 -3.51 -13.68 -26.91
CA ALA A 177 -3.20 -14.93 -26.22
C ALA A 177 -4.43 -15.42 -25.43
N ALA A 178 -4.96 -16.59 -25.81
CA ALA A 178 -6.20 -17.16 -25.24
C ALA A 178 -6.10 -17.50 -23.73
N ASP A 179 -4.88 -17.51 -23.18
CA ASP A 179 -4.63 -17.67 -21.75
C ASP A 179 -3.45 -16.78 -21.30
N TRP A 180 -3.74 -15.51 -21.01
CA TRP A 180 -2.73 -14.56 -20.56
C TRP A 180 -2.16 -14.91 -19.18
N ALA A 181 -2.97 -15.55 -18.33
CA ALA A 181 -2.58 -15.89 -16.96
C ALA A 181 -1.56 -17.03 -16.96
N ASP A 182 -1.77 -18.05 -17.79
CA ASP A 182 -0.77 -19.11 -18.01
C ASP A 182 0.53 -18.55 -18.60
N ALA A 183 0.43 -17.67 -19.60
CA ALA A 183 1.60 -17.05 -20.22
C ALA A 183 2.39 -16.19 -19.21
N TRP A 184 1.68 -15.47 -18.34
CA TRP A 184 2.27 -14.70 -17.25
C TRP A 184 2.97 -15.61 -16.23
N ALA A 185 2.31 -16.66 -15.76
CA ALA A 185 2.89 -17.59 -14.80
C ALA A 185 4.17 -18.26 -15.34
N VAL A 186 4.16 -18.67 -16.60
CA VAL A 186 5.34 -19.21 -17.29
C VAL A 186 6.46 -18.15 -17.33
N ARG A 187 6.15 -16.91 -17.73
CA ARG A 187 7.15 -15.85 -17.84
C ARG A 187 7.75 -15.48 -16.48
N THR A 188 6.92 -15.36 -15.45
CA THR A 188 7.36 -15.13 -14.07
C THR A 188 8.32 -16.23 -13.62
N ALA A 189 7.99 -17.50 -13.84
CA ALA A 189 8.87 -18.62 -13.49
C ALA A 189 10.21 -18.60 -14.26
N GLU A 190 10.20 -18.22 -15.53
CA GLU A 190 11.43 -18.07 -16.33
C GLU A 190 12.35 -16.96 -15.81
N VAL A 191 11.77 -15.80 -15.47
CA VAL A 191 12.52 -14.66 -14.91
C VAL A 191 13.07 -15.01 -13.53
N ILE A 192 12.27 -15.63 -12.66
CA ILE A 192 12.72 -16.13 -11.35
C ILE A 192 13.89 -17.10 -11.54
N ALA A 193 13.74 -18.13 -12.38
CA ALA A 193 14.81 -19.09 -12.64
C ALA A 193 16.06 -18.45 -13.25
N HIS A 194 15.92 -17.35 -14.00
CA HIS A 194 17.03 -16.56 -14.50
C HIS A 194 17.77 -15.82 -13.38
N GLU A 195 17.03 -15.10 -12.54
CA GLU A 195 17.55 -14.26 -11.48
C GLU A 195 18.12 -15.05 -10.30
N GLN A 196 17.60 -16.26 -10.02
CA GLN A 196 18.18 -17.20 -9.04
C GLN A 196 19.64 -17.58 -9.32
N ARG A 197 20.12 -17.38 -10.56
CA ARG A 197 21.53 -17.61 -10.93
C ARG A 197 22.43 -16.39 -10.74
N ARG A 198 21.88 -15.28 -10.26
CA ARG A 198 22.54 -13.99 -10.05
C ARG A 198 22.55 -13.67 -8.56
N GLU A 199 23.42 -12.75 -8.14
CA GLU A 199 23.36 -12.26 -6.76
C GLU A 199 22.12 -11.35 -6.59
N PRO A 200 21.45 -11.37 -5.42
CA PRO A 200 20.24 -10.56 -5.21
C PRO A 200 20.42 -9.08 -5.55
N GLY A 201 21.58 -8.49 -5.23
CA GLY A 201 21.90 -7.10 -5.58
C GLY A 201 21.90 -6.82 -7.09
N GLU A 202 22.22 -7.81 -7.93
CA GLU A 202 22.13 -7.68 -9.40
C GLU A 202 20.67 -7.66 -9.87
N THR A 203 19.81 -8.47 -9.26
CA THR A 203 18.36 -8.51 -9.51
C THR A 203 17.71 -7.20 -9.08
N VAL A 204 18.05 -6.69 -7.89
CA VAL A 204 17.60 -5.38 -7.39
C VAL A 204 18.02 -4.27 -8.35
N ALA A 205 19.27 -4.29 -8.83
CA ALA A 205 19.76 -3.29 -9.79
C ALA A 205 18.99 -3.35 -11.12
N ALA A 206 18.71 -4.55 -11.63
CA ALA A 206 17.93 -4.74 -12.86
C ALA A 206 16.48 -4.25 -12.72
N TRP A 207 15.81 -4.62 -11.63
CA TRP A 207 14.45 -4.16 -11.32
C TRP A 207 14.39 -2.64 -11.16
N ALA A 208 15.30 -2.06 -10.36
CA ALA A 208 15.37 -0.62 -10.15
C ALA A 208 15.65 0.15 -11.44
N ALA A 209 16.49 -0.38 -12.33
CA ALA A 209 16.76 0.23 -13.63
C ALA A 209 15.53 0.22 -14.55
N GLN A 210 14.78 -0.90 -14.59
CA GLN A 210 13.55 -0.99 -15.38
C GLN A 210 12.46 -0.05 -14.85
N ALA A 211 12.26 -0.01 -13.53
CA ALA A 211 11.32 0.91 -12.89
C ALA A 211 11.67 2.38 -13.17
N ALA A 212 12.96 2.72 -13.09
CA ALA A 212 13.44 4.06 -13.44
C ALA A 212 13.22 4.39 -14.93
N ALA A 213 13.42 3.43 -15.84
CA ALA A 213 13.17 3.60 -17.26
C ALA A 213 11.67 3.80 -17.55
N LEU A 214 10.80 3.03 -16.91
CA LEU A 214 9.34 3.20 -16.99
C LEU A 214 8.91 4.60 -16.52
N LEU A 215 9.40 5.04 -15.37
CA LEU A 215 9.15 6.40 -14.85
C LEU A 215 9.79 7.50 -15.72
N ALA A 216 10.74 7.15 -16.57
CA ALA A 216 11.37 8.06 -17.52
C ALA A 216 10.66 8.14 -18.88
N THR A 217 9.61 7.35 -19.12
CA THR A 217 8.81 7.44 -20.35
C THR A 217 8.02 8.75 -20.44
N PRO A 218 7.66 9.22 -21.65
CA PRO A 218 6.73 10.33 -21.82
C PRO A 218 5.37 10.07 -21.14
N GLU A 219 4.87 8.85 -21.20
CA GLU A 219 3.58 8.43 -20.63
C GLU A 219 3.57 8.53 -19.10
N ALA A 220 4.70 8.35 -18.41
CA ALA A 220 4.79 8.60 -16.97
C ALA A 220 4.67 10.10 -16.60
N ARG A 221 4.84 11.00 -17.57
CA ARG A 221 4.90 12.47 -17.38
C ARG A 221 3.74 13.22 -18.02
N ASP A 222 3.03 12.59 -18.96
CA ASP A 222 1.96 13.20 -19.73
C ASP A 222 0.67 12.36 -19.64
N PRO A 223 -0.38 12.86 -18.94
CA PRO A 223 -1.67 12.19 -18.85
C PRO A 223 -2.36 11.96 -20.20
N GLU A 224 -2.12 12.80 -21.21
CA GLU A 224 -2.75 12.67 -22.52
C GLU A 224 -2.18 11.47 -23.27
N LEU A 225 -0.85 11.32 -23.30
CA LEU A 225 -0.19 10.14 -23.87
C LEU A 225 -0.57 8.86 -23.11
N ALA A 226 -0.68 8.96 -21.78
CA ALA A 226 -1.06 7.83 -20.93
C ALA A 226 -2.55 7.42 -21.04
N SER A 227 -3.38 8.21 -21.73
CA SER A 227 -4.81 7.91 -21.90
C SER A 227 -5.09 6.78 -22.90
N ILE A 228 -4.09 6.39 -23.69
CA ILE A 228 -4.23 5.35 -24.72
C ILE A 228 -4.46 4.00 -24.05
N ALA A 229 -5.61 3.38 -24.34
CA ALA A 229 -5.95 2.05 -23.86
C ALA A 229 -5.11 0.97 -24.54
N THR A 230 -4.53 0.09 -23.75
CA THR A 230 -3.74 -1.06 -24.19
C THR A 230 -4.14 -2.29 -23.39
N THR A 231 -4.20 -3.45 -24.03
CA THR A 231 -4.47 -4.72 -23.35
C THR A 231 -3.16 -5.25 -22.80
N LEU A 232 -3.03 -5.30 -21.47
CA LEU A 232 -1.96 -5.99 -20.77
C LEU A 232 -2.59 -6.81 -19.66
N MET A 233 -2.05 -8.01 -19.40
CA MET A 233 -2.50 -8.86 -18.30
C MET A 233 -4.02 -9.12 -18.32
N GLY A 234 -4.56 -9.41 -19.51
CA GLY A 234 -5.99 -9.67 -19.70
C GLY A 234 -6.92 -8.47 -19.55
N ALA A 235 -6.41 -7.29 -19.19
CA ALA A 235 -7.20 -6.10 -18.97
C ALA A 235 -6.88 -5.01 -20.01
N ARG A 236 -7.93 -4.50 -20.67
CA ARG A 236 -7.82 -3.35 -21.57
C ARG A 236 -8.00 -2.05 -20.79
N LEU A 237 -6.89 -1.47 -20.37
CA LEU A 237 -6.85 -0.25 -19.55
C LEU A 237 -5.98 0.84 -20.21
N PRO A 238 -6.23 2.13 -19.95
CA PRO A 238 -5.28 3.19 -20.24
C PRO A 238 -3.89 2.89 -19.67
N VAL A 239 -2.82 3.30 -20.36
CA VAL A 239 -1.45 3.23 -19.81
C VAL A 239 -1.35 3.86 -18.42
N ALA A 240 -2.09 4.94 -18.17
CA ALA A 240 -2.19 5.59 -16.86
C ALA A 240 -2.65 4.63 -15.73
N ASP A 241 -3.58 3.75 -16.04
CA ASP A 241 -4.09 2.76 -15.08
C ASP A 241 -3.11 1.59 -14.95
N HIS A 242 -2.38 1.21 -16.00
CA HIS A 242 -1.31 0.21 -15.89
C HIS A 242 -0.18 0.67 -14.94
N PHE A 243 0.17 1.95 -14.91
CA PHE A 243 1.06 2.47 -13.84
C PHE A 243 0.46 2.31 -12.45
N THR A 244 -0.86 2.48 -12.31
CA THR A 244 -1.55 2.31 -11.03
C THR A 244 -1.60 0.83 -10.63
N VAL A 245 -1.79 -0.10 -11.58
CA VAL A 245 -1.64 -1.55 -11.36
C VAL A 245 -0.22 -1.85 -10.86
N ARG A 246 0.83 -1.35 -11.54
CA ARG A 246 2.20 -1.59 -11.07
C ARG A 246 2.48 -1.03 -9.68
N ALA A 247 1.87 0.10 -9.32
CA ALA A 247 1.93 0.63 -7.96
C ALA A 247 1.30 -0.30 -6.92
N PHE A 248 0.15 -0.89 -7.26
CA PHE A 248 -0.56 -1.86 -6.42
C PHE A 248 0.34 -3.05 -6.13
N GLU A 249 0.87 -3.65 -7.17
CA GLU A 249 1.73 -4.85 -7.13
C GLU A 249 2.99 -4.64 -6.30
N VAL A 250 3.74 -3.56 -6.57
CA VAL A 250 4.96 -3.25 -5.83
C VAL A 250 4.64 -3.02 -4.36
N TRP A 251 3.54 -2.33 -4.02
CA TRP A 251 3.17 -2.11 -2.62
C TRP A 251 2.75 -3.40 -1.91
N ILE A 252 1.90 -4.24 -2.52
CA ILE A 252 1.48 -5.52 -1.94
C ILE A 252 2.70 -6.40 -1.65
N HIS A 253 3.62 -6.53 -2.61
CA HIS A 253 4.83 -7.33 -2.39
C HIS A 253 5.84 -6.68 -1.44
N THR A 254 5.82 -5.35 -1.30
CA THR A 254 6.57 -4.67 -0.23
C THR A 254 5.98 -5.03 1.15
N ASP A 255 4.65 -5.07 1.28
CA ASP A 255 3.97 -5.52 2.51
C ASP A 255 4.25 -6.99 2.80
N ASP A 256 4.20 -7.87 1.78
CA ASP A 256 4.51 -9.29 1.93
C ASP A 256 5.94 -9.51 2.47
N ILE A 257 6.94 -8.85 1.86
CA ILE A 257 8.34 -8.92 2.30
C ILE A 257 8.46 -8.37 3.73
N GLY A 258 7.82 -7.24 4.04
CA GLY A 258 7.82 -6.67 5.37
C GLY A 258 7.27 -7.65 6.41
N ARG A 259 6.12 -8.26 6.15
CA ARG A 259 5.52 -9.27 7.05
C ARG A 259 6.43 -10.48 7.25
N ALA A 260 7.01 -11.01 6.16
CA ALA A 260 7.94 -12.14 6.22
C ALA A 260 9.17 -11.85 7.10
N LEU A 261 9.62 -10.60 7.12
CA LEU A 261 10.78 -10.13 7.89
C LEU A 261 10.41 -9.56 9.28
N GLY A 262 9.12 -9.49 9.63
CA GLY A 262 8.65 -8.85 10.86
C GLY A 262 8.81 -7.32 10.88
N LEU A 263 8.91 -6.69 9.70
CA LEU A 263 9.02 -5.26 9.49
C LEU A 263 7.66 -4.65 9.15
N ALA A 264 7.32 -3.54 9.81
CA ALA A 264 6.09 -2.82 9.53
C ALA A 264 6.24 -1.95 8.28
N VAL A 265 5.48 -2.26 7.23
CA VAL A 265 5.35 -1.45 6.01
C VAL A 265 4.11 -0.56 6.18
N PRO A 266 4.23 0.77 6.10
CA PRO A 266 3.05 1.62 6.17
C PRO A 266 2.20 1.49 4.90
N PRO A 267 0.89 1.76 4.97
CA PRO A 267 0.07 1.85 3.78
C PRO A 267 0.56 2.99 2.86
N PRO A 268 0.15 3.00 1.57
CA PRO A 268 0.47 4.08 0.67
C PRO A 268 -0.07 5.41 1.21
N PRO A 269 0.55 6.55 0.87
CA PRO A 269 -0.03 7.85 1.18
C PRO A 269 -1.48 7.91 0.73
N GLU A 270 -2.35 8.52 1.55
CA GLU A 270 -3.80 8.49 1.35
C GLU A 270 -4.26 8.81 -0.10
N PRO A 271 -3.74 9.85 -0.80
CA PRO A 271 -4.12 10.11 -2.19
C PRO A 271 -3.74 8.98 -3.16
N HIS A 272 -2.66 8.26 -2.88
CA HIS A 272 -2.24 7.11 -3.68
C HIS A 272 -3.11 5.89 -3.35
N LEU A 273 -3.40 5.65 -2.07
CA LEU A 273 -4.28 4.56 -1.64
C LEU A 273 -5.67 4.70 -2.28
N TRP A 274 -6.28 5.88 -2.27
CA TRP A 274 -7.56 6.11 -2.93
C TRP A 274 -7.52 5.89 -4.45
N ARG A 275 -6.38 6.18 -5.10
CA ARG A 275 -6.17 5.85 -6.52
C ARG A 275 -6.22 4.33 -6.75
N LEU A 276 -5.58 3.55 -5.87
CA LEU A 276 -5.60 2.09 -5.90
C LEU A 276 -7.03 1.56 -5.67
N VAL A 277 -7.73 2.07 -4.65
CA VAL A 277 -9.12 1.71 -4.33
C VAL A 277 -10.04 1.96 -5.52
N HIS A 278 -10.01 3.15 -6.12
CA HIS A 278 -10.88 3.48 -7.25
C HIS A 278 -10.64 2.57 -8.46
N LEU A 279 -9.37 2.25 -8.75
CA LEU A 279 -9.04 1.30 -9.81
C LEU A 279 -9.59 -0.09 -9.48
N ALA A 280 -9.35 -0.59 -8.27
CA ALA A 280 -9.77 -1.91 -7.83
C ALA A 280 -11.31 -2.06 -7.86
N VAL A 281 -12.06 -1.07 -7.38
CA VAL A 281 -13.54 -1.04 -7.44
C VAL A 281 -14.03 -1.11 -8.88
N ARG A 282 -13.43 -0.34 -9.79
CA ARG A 282 -13.82 -0.33 -11.21
C ARG A 282 -13.55 -1.67 -11.90
N ILE A 283 -12.41 -2.30 -11.61
CA ILE A 283 -12.09 -3.65 -12.11
C ILE A 283 -13.05 -4.67 -11.52
N LEU A 284 -13.33 -4.60 -10.22
CA LEU A 284 -14.27 -5.49 -9.53
C LEU A 284 -15.68 -5.41 -10.12
N GLY A 285 -16.19 -4.20 -10.36
CA GLY A 285 -17.48 -4.01 -11.02
C GLY A 285 -17.53 -4.67 -12.40
N THR A 286 -16.46 -4.52 -13.19
CA THR A 286 -16.34 -5.17 -14.50
C THR A 286 -16.31 -6.70 -14.38
N ALA A 287 -15.61 -7.24 -13.39
CA ALA A 287 -15.45 -8.68 -13.17
C ALA A 287 -16.70 -9.35 -12.58
N LEU A 288 -17.52 -8.61 -11.83
CA LEU A 288 -18.83 -9.06 -11.36
C LEU A 288 -19.84 -9.15 -12.51
N GLY A 289 -19.80 -8.17 -13.42
CA GLY A 289 -20.71 -8.08 -14.55
C GLY A 289 -22.08 -7.48 -14.17
N PRO A 290 -22.89 -7.10 -15.17
CA PRO A 290 -24.13 -6.35 -14.97
C PRO A 290 -25.28 -7.18 -14.41
N ASP A 291 -25.17 -8.51 -14.41
CA ASP A 291 -26.23 -9.42 -13.95
C ASP A 291 -26.03 -9.89 -12.49
N ALA A 292 -24.93 -9.49 -11.84
CA ALA A 292 -24.67 -9.86 -10.46
C ALA A 292 -25.69 -9.18 -9.52
N PRO A 293 -26.16 -9.85 -8.44
CA PRO A 293 -27.04 -9.23 -7.46
C PRO A 293 -26.40 -7.95 -6.88
N PRO A 294 -27.11 -6.82 -6.89
CA PRO A 294 -26.49 -5.54 -6.54
C PRO A 294 -26.14 -5.43 -5.06
N VAL A 295 -24.93 -4.94 -4.79
CA VAL A 295 -24.40 -4.66 -3.46
C VAL A 295 -23.97 -3.20 -3.38
N LEU A 296 -24.44 -2.48 -2.36
CA LEU A 296 -23.91 -1.16 -2.04
C LEU A 296 -22.57 -1.36 -1.32
N PHE A 297 -21.50 -1.01 -2.01
CA PHE A 297 -20.13 -1.15 -1.54
C PHE A 297 -19.59 0.20 -1.10
N ALA A 298 -18.96 0.24 0.07
CA ALA A 298 -18.28 1.43 0.57
C ALA A 298 -16.92 1.07 1.17
N VAL A 299 -16.03 2.06 1.19
CA VAL A 299 -14.72 1.95 1.83
C VAL A 299 -14.63 3.00 2.93
N THR A 300 -14.23 2.60 4.14
CA THR A 300 -14.20 3.49 5.31
C THR A 300 -13.27 4.69 5.07
N GLY A 301 -13.61 5.83 5.67
CA GLY A 301 -12.88 7.09 5.47
C GLY A 301 -13.14 7.77 4.13
N GLY A 302 -13.83 7.11 3.20
CA GLY A 302 -14.33 7.71 1.96
C GLY A 302 -15.72 8.33 2.13
N ALA A 303 -16.04 9.28 1.26
CA ALA A 303 -17.40 9.81 1.12
C ALA A 303 -18.17 9.14 -0.04
N GLU A 304 -17.50 8.28 -0.80
CA GLU A 304 -18.04 7.64 -2.00
C GLU A 304 -18.61 6.25 -1.67
N GLU A 305 -19.72 5.92 -2.33
CA GLU A 305 -20.35 4.60 -2.30
C GLU A 305 -20.56 4.16 -3.75
N TRP A 306 -20.45 2.85 -4.00
CA TRP A 306 -20.60 2.26 -5.33
C TRP A 306 -21.67 1.18 -5.29
N VAL A 307 -22.54 1.15 -6.29
CA VAL A 307 -23.40 -0.02 -6.53
C VAL A 307 -22.64 -0.97 -7.44
N LEU A 308 -22.30 -2.14 -6.92
CA LEU A 308 -21.64 -3.21 -7.67
C LEU A 308 -22.69 -4.23 -8.10
N GLY A 309 -22.69 -4.62 -9.38
CA GLY A 309 -23.68 -5.55 -9.97
C GLY A 309 -24.75 -4.81 -10.77
N SER A 310 -25.96 -5.36 -10.80
CA SER A 310 -27.06 -4.83 -11.61
C SER A 310 -27.59 -3.48 -11.14
N GLU A 311 -27.60 -2.47 -12.02
CA GLU A 311 -28.20 -1.17 -11.75
C GLU A 311 -29.74 -1.17 -11.85
N ASP A 312 -30.32 -2.23 -12.41
CA ASP A 312 -31.77 -2.36 -12.65
C ASP A 312 -32.52 -3.04 -11.49
N GLU A 313 -31.79 -3.58 -10.52
CA GLU A 313 -32.34 -4.30 -9.37
C GLU A 313 -32.17 -3.52 -8.04
N PRO A 314 -33.06 -3.74 -7.05
CA PRO A 314 -32.87 -3.14 -5.72
C PRO A 314 -31.64 -3.75 -5.04
N VAL A 315 -30.83 -2.91 -4.39
CA VAL A 315 -29.69 -3.30 -3.56
C VAL A 315 -30.09 -4.43 -2.59
N ARG A 316 -29.32 -5.52 -2.61
CA ARG A 316 -29.56 -6.73 -1.82
C ARG A 316 -28.76 -6.76 -0.52
N ALA A 317 -27.60 -6.13 -0.51
CA ALA A 317 -26.70 -6.08 0.63
C ALA A 317 -25.89 -4.79 0.68
N GLU A 318 -25.42 -4.44 1.85
CA GLU A 318 -24.43 -3.38 2.07
C GLU A 318 -23.13 -4.02 2.58
N LEU A 319 -22.00 -3.63 1.99
CA LEU A 319 -20.68 -4.14 2.32
C LEU A 319 -19.70 -2.97 2.51
N VAL A 320 -19.05 -2.92 3.66
CA VAL A 320 -18.08 -1.88 4.02
C VAL A 320 -16.76 -2.52 4.40
N LEU A 321 -15.66 -2.06 3.78
CA LEU A 321 -14.30 -2.52 4.06
C LEU A 321 -13.38 -1.34 4.44
N ASP A 322 -12.32 -1.62 5.17
CA ASP A 322 -11.18 -0.69 5.29
C ASP A 322 -10.43 -0.61 3.95
N PRO A 323 -9.91 0.56 3.52
CA PRO A 323 -9.21 0.70 2.24
C PRO A 323 -7.99 -0.22 2.12
N VAL A 324 -7.23 -0.42 3.19
CA VAL A 324 -6.07 -1.31 3.18
C VAL A 324 -6.52 -2.76 3.14
N ASP A 325 -7.50 -3.15 3.98
CA ASP A 325 -8.02 -4.51 3.97
C ASP A 325 -8.67 -4.87 2.63
N PHE A 326 -9.35 -3.93 1.97
CA PHE A 326 -9.89 -4.13 0.62
C PHE A 326 -8.78 -4.36 -0.40
N CYS A 327 -7.72 -3.56 -0.40
CA CYS A 327 -6.60 -3.80 -1.31
C CYS A 327 -5.87 -5.11 -0.99
N LEU A 328 -5.71 -5.48 0.28
CA LEU A 328 -5.14 -6.78 0.66
C LEU A 328 -6.03 -7.94 0.21
N LEU A 329 -7.35 -7.82 0.29
CA LEU A 329 -8.30 -8.80 -0.25
C LEU A 329 -8.14 -8.93 -1.77
N VAL A 330 -8.12 -7.81 -2.49
CA VAL A 330 -7.92 -7.79 -3.96
C VAL A 330 -6.56 -8.38 -4.33
N GLY A 331 -5.52 -8.14 -3.53
CA GLY A 331 -4.21 -8.78 -3.65
C GLY A 331 -4.18 -10.23 -3.20
N GLY A 332 -5.29 -10.85 -2.75
CA GLY A 332 -5.33 -12.25 -2.33
C GLY A 332 -4.64 -12.54 -0.98
N ARG A 333 -4.45 -11.52 -0.13
CA ARG A 333 -3.82 -11.64 1.21
C ARG A 333 -4.86 -11.82 2.33
N TYR A 334 -6.15 -11.86 1.98
CA TYR A 334 -7.24 -12.31 2.86
C TYR A 334 -8.05 -13.41 2.16
N ALA A 335 -8.46 -14.42 2.92
CA ALA A 335 -9.59 -15.24 2.49
C ALA A 335 -10.88 -14.39 2.49
N PRO A 336 -11.80 -14.58 1.53
CA PRO A 336 -13.04 -13.80 1.43
C PRO A 336 -13.86 -13.78 2.72
N ASP A 337 -13.86 -14.86 3.48
CA ASP A 337 -14.61 -14.98 4.74
C ASP A 337 -13.89 -14.34 5.94
N GLU A 338 -12.57 -14.15 5.86
CA GLU A 338 -11.72 -13.66 6.96
C GLU A 338 -11.50 -12.13 6.95
N VAL A 339 -11.71 -11.46 5.82
CA VAL A 339 -11.48 -10.00 5.72
C VAL A 339 -12.40 -9.22 6.68
N PRO A 340 -11.86 -8.31 7.51
CA PRO A 340 -12.65 -7.45 8.37
C PRO A 340 -13.65 -6.61 7.57
N ARG A 341 -14.93 -6.66 7.94
CA ARG A 341 -16.01 -6.01 7.17
C ARG A 341 -17.22 -5.62 8.00
N GLY A 342 -17.90 -4.57 7.57
CA GLY A 342 -19.31 -4.32 7.90
C GLY A 342 -20.19 -4.94 6.82
N GLU A 343 -21.20 -5.71 7.21
CA GLU A 343 -22.07 -6.42 6.26
C GLU A 343 -23.52 -6.42 6.76
N THR A 344 -24.46 -6.02 5.90
CA THR A 344 -25.91 -6.14 6.16
C THR A 344 -26.65 -6.64 4.91
N GLY A 345 -27.84 -7.22 5.10
CA GLY A 345 -28.66 -7.74 4.00
C GLY A 345 -28.29 -9.16 3.56
N ASP A 346 -28.30 -9.40 2.25
CA ASP A 346 -28.06 -10.71 1.64
C ASP A 346 -26.58 -11.11 1.68
N ARG A 347 -26.27 -12.11 2.52
CA ARG A 347 -24.91 -12.62 2.70
C ARG A 347 -24.33 -13.31 1.47
N GLU A 348 -25.16 -13.90 0.61
CA GLU A 348 -24.68 -14.56 -0.59
C GLU A 348 -24.24 -13.54 -1.64
N ALA A 349 -25.00 -12.44 -1.77
CA ALA A 349 -24.62 -11.31 -2.62
C ALA A 349 -23.31 -10.67 -2.13
N ALA A 350 -23.19 -10.40 -0.83
CA ALA A 350 -21.95 -9.87 -0.25
C ALA A 350 -20.76 -10.82 -0.45
N ARG A 351 -20.95 -12.12 -0.21
CA ARG A 351 -19.90 -13.13 -0.42
C ARG A 351 -19.43 -13.19 -1.88
N ASN A 352 -20.33 -13.08 -2.85
CA ASN A 352 -19.94 -13.03 -4.27
C ASN A 352 -18.99 -11.85 -4.55
N VAL A 353 -19.27 -10.66 -4.00
CA VAL A 353 -18.36 -9.50 -4.14
C VAL A 353 -16.98 -9.80 -3.55
N LEU A 354 -16.91 -10.40 -2.36
CA LEU A 354 -15.65 -10.72 -1.68
C LEU A 354 -14.85 -11.81 -2.42
N GLU A 355 -15.53 -12.87 -2.86
CA GLU A 355 -14.92 -13.95 -3.66
C GLU A 355 -14.41 -13.42 -5.00
N ARG A 356 -15.19 -12.55 -5.66
CA ARG A 356 -14.77 -11.93 -6.92
C ARG A 356 -13.57 -11.01 -6.71
N ALA A 357 -13.56 -10.22 -5.63
CA ALA A 357 -12.44 -9.36 -5.29
C ALA A 357 -11.15 -10.16 -5.06
N ALA A 358 -11.20 -11.25 -4.28
CA ALA A 358 -10.05 -12.13 -4.06
C ALA A 358 -9.55 -12.81 -5.34
N ALA A 359 -10.45 -13.13 -6.26
CA ALA A 359 -10.12 -13.70 -7.56
C ALA A 359 -9.47 -12.70 -8.54
N LEU A 360 -9.43 -11.40 -8.21
CA LEU A 360 -8.67 -10.41 -8.96
C LEU A 360 -7.17 -10.43 -8.64
N SER A 361 -6.74 -11.25 -7.68
CA SER A 361 -5.33 -11.34 -7.30
C SER A 361 -4.48 -11.60 -8.54
N TRP A 362 -3.72 -10.58 -8.90
CA TRP A 362 -2.70 -10.66 -9.92
C TRP A 362 -1.54 -11.38 -9.23
N LEU A 363 -1.27 -12.62 -9.67
CA LEU A 363 -0.23 -13.46 -9.09
C LEU A 363 1.16 -12.90 -9.34
#